data_AF-R6A4M3-F1
#
_entry.id   AF-R6A4M3-F1
#
_cell.length_a   1.000
_cell.length_b   1.000
_cell.length_c   1.000
_cell.angle_alpha   90.00
_cell.angle_beta   90.00
_cell.angle_gamma   90.00
#
_symmetry.space_group_name_H-M   'P 1'
#
loop_
_entity.id
_entity.type
_entity.pdbx_description
1 polymer ?
#
loop_
_entity_poly.entity_id
_entity_poly.type
_entity_poly.pdbx_seq_one_letter_code
_entity_poly.pdbx_strand_id
1 'polypeptide(L)'
;MSEEQLEYDPEWTLATLNDAKEALEDLIAQVEDSPEEVKEILEENIANVYAKLNYAFNSAKDGPDALLSMPDDELVAFPSVLPLKHKVEFEEQDAEMPDEVQ
;
A
#
# COMPACT_ATOMS: atom_id res chain seq x y z
N MET A 1 36.53 -0.26 -3.89
CA MET A 1 35.40 0.54 -3.40
C MET A 1 34.42 -0.45 -2.85
N SER A 2 34.28 -0.49 -1.53
CA SER A 2 33.32 -1.38 -0.88
C SER A 2 31.93 -0.90 -1.29
N GLU A 3 31.07 -1.80 -1.76
CA GLU A 3 29.63 -1.54 -1.82
C GLU A 3 29.24 -1.02 -0.44
N GLU A 4 28.85 0.25 -0.39
CA GLU A 4 28.21 0.84 0.77
C GLU A 4 27.01 -0.07 1.04
N GLN A 5 27.15 -0.96 2.02
CA GLN A 5 26.03 -1.76 2.49
C GLN A 5 25.00 -0.71 2.90
N LEU A 6 23.96 -0.53 2.09
CA LEU A 6 22.79 0.25 2.46
C LEU A 6 22.27 -0.42 3.73
N GLU A 7 22.70 0.11 4.88
CA GLU A 7 22.47 -0.49 6.17
C GLU A 7 21.05 -0.11 6.57
N TYR A 8 20.10 -0.87 6.03
CA TYR A 8 18.70 -0.79 6.44
C TYR A 8 18.64 -0.99 7.94
N ASP A 9 17.97 -0.08 8.65
CA ASP A 9 17.76 -0.21 10.08
C ASP A 9 16.76 -1.37 10.32
N PRO A 10 17.21 -2.49 10.93
CA PRO A 10 16.36 -3.65 11.13
C PRO A 10 15.28 -3.41 12.19
N GLU A 11 15.54 -2.58 13.20
CA GLU A 11 14.57 -2.28 14.26
C GLU A 11 13.47 -1.38 13.70
N TRP A 12 13.85 -0.36 12.93
CA TRP A 12 12.91 0.52 12.25
C TRP A 12 12.08 -0.23 11.20
N THR A 13 12.73 -1.03 10.35
CA THR A 13 12.04 -1.83 9.33
C THR A 13 11.05 -2.80 9.98
N LEU A 14 11.44 -3.44 11.08
CA LEU A 14 10.54 -4.33 11.82
C LEU A 14 9.39 -3.58 12.49
N ALA A 15 9.63 -2.41 13.07
CA ALA A 15 8.56 -1.60 13.67
C ALA A 15 7.52 -1.18 12.63
N THR A 16 7.96 -0.67 11.49
CA THR A 16 7.08 -0.19 10.42
C THR A 16 6.34 -1.32 9.69
N LEU A 17 7.00 -2.47 9.51
CA LEU A 17 6.33 -3.67 8.98
C LEU A 17 5.29 -4.25 9.95
N ASN A 18 5.53 -4.19 11.27
CA ASN A 18 4.53 -4.60 12.25
C ASN A 18 3.32 -3.67 12.26
N ASP A 19 3.51 -2.36 12.08
CA ASP A 19 2.40 -1.41 11.93
C ASP A 19 1.57 -1.71 10.67
N ALA A 20 2.22 -2.03 9.53
CA ALA A 20 1.53 -2.47 8.33
C ALA A 20 0.80 -3.82 8.52
N LYS A 21 1.39 -4.74 9.29
CA LYS A 21 0.78 -6.03 9.65
C LYS A 21 -0.47 -5.83 10.49
N GLU A 22 -0.42 -4.98 11.52
CA GLU A 22 -1.56 -4.68 12.39
C GLU A 22 -2.73 -4.13 11.58
N ALA A 23 -2.47 -3.16 10.68
CA ALA A 23 -3.51 -2.63 9.80
C ALA A 23 -4.12 -3.68 8.86
N LEU A 24 -3.33 -4.65 8.40
CA LEU A 24 -3.84 -5.76 7.59
C LEU A 24 -4.65 -6.75 8.44
N GLU A 25 -4.22 -7.04 9.66
CA GLU A 25 -4.95 -7.90 10.59
C GLU A 25 -6.31 -7.28 10.96
N ASP A 26 -6.36 -5.96 11.19
CA ASP A 26 -7.59 -5.22 11.43
C ASP A 26 -8.53 -5.25 10.22
N LEU A 27 -7.98 -5.12 9.01
CA LEU A 27 -8.76 -5.24 7.77
C LEU A 27 -9.34 -6.65 7.61
N ILE A 28 -8.52 -7.68 7.85
CA ILE A 28 -8.99 -9.08 7.81
C ILE A 28 -10.12 -9.28 8.81
N ALA A 29 -9.97 -8.80 10.05
CA ALA A 29 -10.98 -8.92 11.09
C ALA A 29 -12.31 -8.23 10.69
N GLN A 30 -12.26 -7.05 10.06
CA GLN A 30 -13.45 -6.37 9.56
C GLN A 30 -14.16 -7.19 8.47
N VAL A 31 -13.41 -7.76 7.53
CA VAL A 31 -13.97 -8.62 6.46
C VAL A 31 -14.55 -9.92 7.04
N GLU A 32 -13.93 -10.47 8.09
CA GLU A 32 -14.45 -11.66 8.78
C GLU A 32 -15.74 -11.35 9.56
N ASP A 33 -15.87 -10.16 10.15
CA ASP A 33 -17.06 -9.73 10.88
C ASP A 33 -18.23 -9.37 9.95
N SER A 34 -17.95 -8.84 8.76
CA SER A 34 -18.96 -8.38 7.79
C SER A 34 -18.59 -8.76 6.34
N PRO A 35 -18.62 -10.06 5.98
CA PRO A 35 -18.19 -10.53 4.66
C PRO A 35 -19.06 -10.02 3.50
N GLU A 36 -20.32 -9.67 3.75
CA GLU A 36 -21.24 -9.06 2.78
C GLU A 36 -20.83 -7.64 2.37
N GLU A 37 -20.11 -6.92 3.23
CA GLU A 37 -19.64 -5.55 3.02
C GLU A 37 -18.18 -5.51 2.53
N VAL A 38 -17.61 -6.66 2.13
CA VAL A 38 -16.19 -6.80 1.74
C VAL A 38 -15.72 -5.76 0.72
N LYS A 39 -16.58 -5.34 -0.21
CA LYS A 39 -16.23 -4.32 -1.20
C LYS A 39 -15.96 -2.97 -0.55
N GLU A 40 -16.87 -2.52 0.31
CA GLU A 40 -16.77 -1.23 1.01
C GLU A 40 -15.61 -1.25 2.00
N ILE A 41 -15.54 -2.30 2.83
CA ILE A 41 -14.45 -2.50 3.78
C ILE A 41 -13.09 -2.49 3.09
N LEU A 42 -12.95 -3.18 1.95
CA LEU A 42 -11.71 -3.21 1.20
C LEU A 42 -11.38 -1.84 0.60
N GLU A 43 -12.32 -1.20 -0.09
CA GLU A 43 -12.09 0.11 -0.74
C GLU A 43 -11.71 1.21 0.27
N GLU A 44 -12.27 1.16 1.49
CA GLU A 44 -11.97 2.13 2.56
C GLU A 44 -10.63 1.87 3.26
N ASN A 45 -10.31 0.61 3.55
CA ASN A 45 -9.19 0.28 4.44
C ASN A 45 -7.90 -0.14 3.70
N ILE A 46 -7.99 -0.65 2.46
CA ILE A 46 -6.80 -1.15 1.75
C ILE A 46 -5.78 -0.05 1.48
N ALA A 47 -6.24 1.19 1.28
CA ALA A 47 -5.37 2.35 1.09
C ALA A 47 -4.47 2.60 2.31
N ASN A 48 -4.98 2.38 3.53
CA ASN A 48 -4.21 2.50 4.77
C ASN A 48 -3.12 1.43 4.86
N VAL A 49 -3.43 0.18 4.50
CA VAL A 49 -2.44 -0.90 4.46
C VAL A 49 -1.33 -0.59 3.45
N TYR A 50 -1.69 -0.14 2.24
CA TYR A 50 -0.71 0.27 1.25
C TYR A 50 0.14 1.46 1.70
N ALA A 51 -0.47 2.47 2.33
CA ALA A 51 0.27 3.62 2.86
C ALA A 51 1.34 3.18 3.87
N LYS A 52 1.01 2.26 4.79
CA LYS A 52 1.94 1.73 5.79
C LYS A 52 3.03 0.85 5.18
N LEU A 53 2.69 0.01 4.20
CA LEU A 53 3.68 -0.80 3.47
C LEU A 53 4.66 0.06 2.67
N ASN A 54 4.14 1.09 1.99
CA ASN A 54 4.93 2.05 1.25
C ASN A 54 5.84 2.83 2.19
N TYR A 55 5.31 3.29 3.33
CA TYR A 55 6.06 3.96 4.38
C TYR A 55 7.22 3.10 4.90
N ALA A 56 6.95 1.84 5.23
CA ALA A 56 7.99 0.91 5.66
C ALA A 56 9.10 0.79 4.62
N PHE A 57 8.76 0.66 3.33
CA PHE A 57 9.74 0.52 2.25
C PHE A 57 10.53 1.81 1.99
N ASN A 58 9.84 2.95 1.86
CA ASN A 58 10.45 4.24 1.52
C ASN A 58 11.31 4.77 2.67
N SER A 59 10.92 4.52 3.92
CA SER A 59 11.71 4.92 5.10
C SER A 59 12.81 3.93 5.47
N ALA A 60 12.81 2.67 4.97
CA ALA A 60 13.75 1.64 5.41
C ALA A 60 15.23 2.05 5.26
N LYS A 61 15.55 2.86 4.23
CA LYS A 61 16.91 3.30 3.95
C LYS A 61 17.40 4.39 4.93
N ASP A 62 16.55 5.36 5.22
CA ASP A 62 16.89 6.52 6.05
C ASP A 62 16.43 6.32 7.51
N GLY A 63 15.71 5.22 7.80
CA GLY A 63 15.17 4.89 9.10
C GLY A 63 14.29 6.01 9.67
N PRO A 64 14.44 6.37 10.95
CA PRO A 64 13.69 7.49 11.54
C PRO A 64 14.03 8.85 10.92
N ASP A 65 15.21 9.00 10.30
CA ASP A 65 15.60 10.26 9.64
C ASP A 65 14.79 10.50 8.36
N ALA A 66 14.13 9.48 7.81
CA ALA A 66 13.21 9.59 6.69
C ALA A 66 12.09 10.63 6.95
N LEU A 67 11.62 10.72 8.20
CA LEU A 67 10.60 11.69 8.63
C LEU A 67 11.08 13.15 8.57
N LEU A 68 12.41 13.35 8.53
CA LEU A 68 13.02 14.68 8.45
C LEU A 68 13.53 14.99 7.04
N SER A 69 13.83 13.96 6.25
CA SER A 69 14.42 14.09 4.90
C SER A 69 13.38 14.06 3.78
N MET A 70 12.21 13.44 4.00
CA MET A 70 11.20 13.17 2.99
C MET A 70 9.82 13.70 3.41
N PRO A 71 9.01 14.24 2.48
CA PRO A 71 7.64 14.62 2.79
C PRO A 71 6.75 13.39 3.04
N ASP A 72 5.77 13.53 3.93
CA ASP A 72 4.83 12.47 4.32
C ASP A 72 4.14 11.81 3.11
N ASP A 73 3.74 12.62 2.11
CA ASP A 73 3.12 12.13 0.88
C ASP A 73 4.04 11.19 0.08
N GLU A 74 5.36 11.45 0.07
CA GLU A 74 6.33 10.60 -0.62
C GLU A 74 6.62 9.33 0.17
N LEU A 75 6.58 9.40 1.51
CA LEU A 75 6.73 8.21 2.36
C LEU A 75 5.60 7.21 2.13
N VAL A 76 4.35 7.68 2.00
CA VAL A 76 3.20 6.79 1.77
C VAL A 76 2.94 6.50 0.29
N ALA A 77 3.65 7.16 -0.62
CA ALA A 77 3.49 6.96 -2.06
C ALA A 77 4.05 5.61 -2.52
N PHE A 78 3.45 5.10 -3.59
CA PHE A 78 3.86 3.84 -4.19
C PHE A 78 5.34 3.88 -4.62
N PRO A 79 6.21 2.97 -4.13
CA PRO A 79 7.64 3.03 -4.38
C PRO A 79 7.97 2.99 -5.87
N SER A 80 8.68 4.01 -6.36
CA SER A 80 8.99 4.13 -7.78
C SER A 80 9.99 3.11 -8.32
N VAL A 81 10.71 2.43 -7.43
CA VAL A 81 11.66 1.37 -7.76
C VAL A 81 10.97 0.03 -8.06
N LEU A 82 9.73 -0.16 -7.59
CA LEU A 82 9.00 -1.38 -7.87
C LEU A 82 8.45 -1.36 -9.31
N PRO A 83 8.58 -2.47 -10.06
CA PRO A 83 8.11 -2.57 -11.44
C PRO A 83 6.57 -2.64 -11.57
N LEU A 84 5.84 -2.23 -10.53
CA LEU A 84 4.38 -2.28 -10.44
C LEU A 84 3.70 -1.02 -10.97
N LYS A 85 4.45 -0.01 -11.44
CA LYS A 85 3.91 1.11 -12.25
C LYS A 85 3.38 0.68 -13.63
N HIS A 86 2.97 -0.58 -13.80
CA HIS A 86 2.17 -0.96 -14.96
C HIS A 86 0.81 -0.31 -14.77
N LYS A 87 0.52 0.69 -15.61
CA LYS A 87 -0.80 1.31 -15.74
C LYS A 87 -1.85 0.19 -15.76
N VAL A 88 -2.64 0.07 -14.70
CA VAL A 88 -3.92 -0.60 -14.82
C VAL A 88 -4.79 0.39 -15.57
N GLU A 89 -4.76 0.33 -16.90
CA GLU A 89 -5.81 0.91 -17.70
C GLU A 89 -7.05 0.07 -17.36
N PHE A 90 -7.87 0.57 -16.43
CA PHE A 90 -9.22 0.09 -16.27
C PHE A 90 -9.92 0.46 -17.57
N GLU A 91 -9.91 -0.44 -18.56
CA GLU A 91 -10.88 -0.37 -19.63
C GLU A 91 -12.25 -0.46 -18.94
N GLU A 92 -12.94 0.67 -18.83
CA GLU A 92 -14.37 0.69 -18.63
C GLU A 92 -14.96 -0.15 -19.77
N GLN A 93 -15.24 -1.43 -19.50
CA GLN A 93 -16.11 -2.20 -20.37
C GLN A 93 -17.48 -1.54 -20.24
N ASP A 94 -17.75 -0.60 -21.14
CA ASP A 94 -19.08 -0.10 -21.41
C ASP A 94 -20.00 -1.33 -21.52
N ALA A 95 -20.86 -1.50 -20.52
CA ALA A 95 -21.89 -2.51 -20.54
C ALA A 95 -22.84 -2.14 -21.69
N GLU A 96 -22.62 -2.75 -22.85
CA GLU A 96 -23.51 -2.65 -24.01
C GLU A 96 -24.88 -3.19 -23.58
N MET A 97 -25.80 -2.29 -23.25
CA MET A 97 -27.18 -2.64 -22.97
C MET A 97 -27.75 -3.35 -24.21
N PRO A 98 -28.37 -4.52 -24.09
CA PRO A 98 -28.95 -5.18 -25.24
C PRO A 98 -30.07 -4.30 -25.80
N ASP A 99 -29.95 -3.93 -27.07
CA ASP A 99 -30.95 -3.15 -27.80
C ASP A 99 -32.34 -3.79 -27.61
N GLU A 100 -33.25 -3.00 -27.06
CA GLU A 100 -34.62 -3.40 -26.80
C GLU A 100 -35.32 -3.66 -28.14
N VAL A 101 -35.72 -4.92 -28.34
CA VAL A 101 -36.47 -5.39 -29.50
C VAL A 101 -37.74 -4.57 -29.70
N GLN A 102 -37.90 -3.95 -30.88
CA GLN A 102 -39.18 -3.47 -31.39
C GLN A 102 -39.52 -4.13 -32.72
#